data_AF-A0A6L6IVX3-F1
#
_entry.id   AF-A0A6L6IVX3-F1
#
_cell.length_a   1.000
_cell.length_b   1.000
_cell.length_c   1.000
_cell.angle_alpha   90.00
_cell.angle_beta   90.00
_cell.angle_gamma   90.00
#
_symmetry.space_group_name_H-M   'P 1'
#
loop_
_entity.id
_entity.type
_entity.pdbx_description
1 polymer ?
#
loop_
_entity_poly.entity_id
_entity_poly.type
_entity_poly.pdbx_seq_one_letter_code
_entity_poly.pdbx_strand_id
1 'polypeptide(L)'
;MRPDETAYVSKKGEKICFTIPEAEDYQPVYIAINPRGRPPGEQTFTQYPPLRVDNGWLCIPPSFYPFPDSSSVPFIVETILHSSATNKPARTFVAGVGLSNGRVYAVPLTNKEITR
;
A
#
# COMPACT_ATOMS: atom_id res chain seq x y z
N MET A 1 6.35 -0.55 20.19
CA MET A 1 6.12 -0.12 18.79
C MET A 1 6.57 -1.25 17.90
N ARG A 2 5.66 -1.88 17.14
CA ARG A 2 6.07 -2.80 16.06
C ARG A 2 6.66 -1.95 14.94
N PRO A 3 7.80 -2.32 14.34
CA PRO A 3 8.26 -1.64 13.13
C PRO A 3 7.19 -1.79 12.06
N ASP A 4 6.95 -0.74 11.28
CA ASP A 4 6.04 -0.80 10.13
C ASP A 4 6.41 -2.01 9.25
N GLU A 5 5.46 -2.93 9.12
CA GLU A 5 5.65 -4.20 8.45
C GLU A 5 5.89 -3.91 6.96
N THR A 6 7.15 -3.90 6.54
CA THR A 6 7.54 -3.67 5.14
C THR A 6 6.91 -4.76 4.27
N ALA A 7 5.91 -4.40 3.48
CA ALA A 7 5.21 -5.37 2.64
C ALA A 7 6.07 -5.72 1.40
N TYR A 8 6.19 -7.02 1.10
CA TYR A 8 6.76 -7.45 -0.18
C TYR A 8 5.84 -7.01 -1.31
N VAL A 9 6.41 -6.35 -2.31
CA VAL A 9 5.69 -5.86 -3.49
C VAL A 9 5.92 -6.81 -4.66
N SER A 10 4.85 -7.21 -5.35
CA SER A 10 4.91 -8.06 -6.53
C SER A 10 3.89 -7.65 -7.57
N LYS A 11 4.22 -7.83 -8.86
CA LYS A 11 3.27 -7.67 -9.97
C LYS A 11 2.61 -9.02 -10.26
N LYS A 12 1.29 -9.11 -10.10
CA LYS A 12 0.48 -10.30 -10.42
C LYS A 12 -0.48 -9.98 -11.56
N GLY A 13 -0.10 -10.36 -12.78
CA GLY A 13 -0.76 -9.87 -13.99
C GLY A 13 -0.55 -8.35 -14.11
N GLU A 14 -1.64 -7.59 -14.18
CA GLU A 14 -1.59 -6.11 -14.19
C GLU A 14 -1.75 -5.48 -12.80
N LYS A 15 -1.99 -6.29 -11.77
CA LYS A 15 -2.18 -5.80 -10.40
C LYS A 15 -0.84 -5.66 -9.68
N ILE A 16 -0.70 -4.61 -8.87
CA ILE A 16 0.40 -4.50 -7.91
C ILE A 16 -0.10 -4.99 -6.57
N CYS A 17 0.59 -5.98 -6.01
CA CYS A 17 0.17 -6.67 -4.80
C CYS A 17 1.20 -6.54 -3.68
N PHE A 18 0.69 -6.43 -2.45
CA PHE A 18 1.42 -6.27 -1.21
C PHE A 18 1.08 -7.43 -0.29
N THR A 19 2.08 -8.03 0.36
CA THR A 19 1.83 -9.02 1.41
C THR A 19 1.27 -8.35 2.65
N ILE A 20 0.16 -8.88 3.16
CA ILE A 20 -0.38 -8.57 4.48
C ILE A 20 -0.17 -9.81 5.34
N PRO A 21 0.93 -9.88 6.13
CA PRO A 21 1.15 -11.00 7.03
C PRO A 21 0.06 -11.02 8.10
N GLU A 22 -0.30 -12.21 8.58
CA GLU A 22 -1.36 -12.37 9.60
C GLU A 22 -2.66 -11.62 9.18
N ALA A 23 -3.02 -11.69 7.89
CA ALA A 23 -4.14 -10.93 7.35
C ALA A 23 -5.47 -11.28 8.01
N GLU A 24 -5.70 -12.55 8.35
CA GLU A 24 -6.92 -13.02 9.00
C GLU A 24 -8.18 -12.40 8.38
N ASP A 25 -8.87 -11.53 9.11
CA ASP A 25 -10.10 -10.84 8.73
C ASP A 25 -9.91 -9.33 8.49
N TYR A 26 -8.67 -8.85 8.43
CA TYR A 26 -8.35 -7.45 8.19
C TYR A 26 -8.72 -7.03 6.76
N GLN A 27 -9.45 -5.92 6.65
CA GLN A 27 -9.86 -5.33 5.37
C GLN A 27 -9.50 -3.84 5.30
N PRO A 28 -9.19 -3.31 4.10
CA PRO A 28 -8.76 -1.93 3.96
C PRO A 28 -9.92 -0.98 4.19
N VAL A 29 -9.71 -0.03 5.10
CA VAL A 29 -10.64 1.08 5.34
C VAL A 29 -10.09 2.41 4.85
N TYR A 30 -8.80 2.43 4.50
CA TYR A 30 -8.10 3.59 3.97
C TYR A 30 -6.98 3.14 3.05
N ILE A 31 -6.77 3.89 1.98
CA ILE A 31 -5.57 3.78 1.15
C ILE A 31 -5.16 5.15 0.61
N ALA A 32 -3.89 5.47 0.69
CA ALA A 32 -3.27 6.62 0.05
C ALA A 32 -2.18 6.13 -0.90
N ILE A 33 -2.21 6.59 -2.15
CA ILE A 33 -1.23 6.25 -3.17
C ILE A 33 -0.72 7.56 -3.77
N ASN A 34 0.53 7.88 -3.51
CA ASN A 34 1.10 9.17 -3.88
C ASN A 34 2.53 9.01 -4.40
N PRO A 35 2.94 9.77 -5.44
CA PRO A 35 4.35 9.92 -5.77
C PRO A 35 5.16 10.32 -4.53
N ARG A 36 6.33 9.71 -4.35
CA ARG A 36 7.24 10.05 -3.25
C ARG A 36 7.60 11.53 -3.32
N GLY A 37 7.56 12.20 -2.17
CA GLY A 37 7.83 13.63 -2.06
C GLY A 37 6.63 14.53 -2.32
N ARG A 38 5.44 13.97 -2.62
CA ARG A 38 4.21 14.76 -2.73
C ARG A 38 3.90 15.47 -1.40
N PRO A 39 3.71 16.81 -1.40
CA PRO A 39 3.43 17.56 -0.18
C PRO A 39 2.18 17.06 0.54
N PRO A 40 2.13 17.09 1.89
CA PRO A 40 0.98 16.58 2.66
C PRO A 40 -0.38 17.17 2.25
N GLY A 41 -0.43 18.47 1.95
CA GLY A 41 -1.67 19.16 1.55
C GLY A 41 -2.21 18.77 0.17
N GLU A 42 -1.43 18.01 -0.61
CA GLU A 42 -1.80 17.58 -1.97
C GLU A 42 -1.97 16.05 -2.05
N GLN A 43 -1.76 15.33 -0.96
CA GLN A 43 -1.88 13.88 -0.97
C GLN A 43 -3.34 13.45 -1.20
N THR A 44 -3.50 12.45 -2.05
CA THR A 44 -4.80 11.86 -2.35
C THR A 44 -4.96 10.55 -1.60
N PHE A 45 -6.15 10.34 -1.05
CA PHE A 45 -6.53 9.12 -0.35
C PHE A 45 -7.96 8.70 -0.69
N THR A 46 -8.28 7.45 -0.39
CA THR A 46 -9.61 6.87 -0.54
C THR A 46 -9.98 6.17 0.76
N GLN A 47 -11.11 6.56 1.33
CA GLN A 47 -11.72 5.86 2.46
C GLN A 47 -12.62 4.73 1.95
N TYR A 48 -12.65 3.62 2.69
CA TYR A 48 -13.40 2.41 2.36
C TYR A 48 -13.21 1.99 0.88
N PRO A 49 -11.95 1.82 0.43
CA PRO A 49 -11.71 1.50 -0.97
C PRO A 49 -12.39 0.18 -1.33
N PRO A 50 -12.88 0.01 -2.58
CA PRO A 50 -13.43 -1.25 -3.09
C PRO A 50 -12.31 -2.27 -3.38
N LEU A 51 -11.40 -2.43 -2.42
CA LEU A 51 -10.29 -3.38 -2.42
C LEU A 51 -10.51 -4.36 -1.27
N ARG A 52 -9.89 -5.53 -1.38
CA ARG A 52 -9.93 -6.54 -0.33
C ARG A 52 -8.55 -7.12 -0.10
N VAL A 53 -8.28 -7.50 1.13
CA VAL A 53 -7.19 -8.44 1.42
C VAL A 53 -7.75 -9.83 1.15
N ASP A 54 -7.08 -10.55 0.24
CA ASP A 54 -7.43 -11.91 -0.14
C ASP A 54 -6.18 -12.79 -0.11
N ASN A 55 -6.25 -13.94 0.55
CA ASN A 55 -5.16 -14.89 0.71
C ASN A 55 -3.83 -14.26 1.19
N GLY A 56 -3.90 -13.28 2.09
CA GLY A 56 -2.72 -12.56 2.60
C GLY A 56 -2.14 -11.52 1.65
N TRP A 57 -2.88 -11.13 0.61
CA TRP A 57 -2.46 -10.11 -0.36
C TRP A 57 -3.49 -9.00 -0.48
N LEU A 58 -3.01 -7.75 -0.45
CA LEU A 58 -3.76 -6.62 -0.94
C LEU A 58 -3.30 -6.34 -2.38
N CYS A 59 -4.18 -6.46 -3.37
CA CYS A 59 -3.84 -6.23 -4.77
C CYS A 59 -4.58 -5.03 -5.33
N ILE A 60 -3.84 -4.09 -5.90
CA ILE A 60 -4.35 -2.86 -6.50
C ILE A 60 -4.44 -3.06 -8.01
N PRO A 61 -5.65 -3.09 -8.60
CA PRO A 61 -5.81 -3.16 -10.05
C PRO A 61 -5.58 -1.79 -10.71
N PRO A 62 -5.22 -1.76 -12.00
CA PRO A 62 -5.07 -0.50 -12.75
C PRO A 62 -6.33 0.36 -12.77
N SER A 63 -7.51 -0.27 -12.70
CA SER A 63 -8.80 0.42 -12.61
C SER A 63 -9.00 1.19 -11.30
N PHE A 64 -8.28 0.84 -10.24
CA PHE A 64 -8.25 1.58 -8.98
C PHE A 64 -7.13 2.61 -9.00
N TYR A 65 -5.91 2.19 -9.37
CA TYR A 65 -4.78 3.09 -9.56
C TYR A 65 -3.85 2.53 -10.66
N PRO A 66 -3.64 3.27 -11.77
CA PRO A 66 -2.96 2.72 -12.93
C PRO A 66 -1.46 2.50 -12.77
N PHE A 67 -0.81 3.12 -11.78
CA PHE A 67 0.65 3.14 -11.61
C PHE A 67 1.41 3.42 -12.92
N PRO A 68 1.61 4.69 -13.28
CA PRO A 68 2.32 5.05 -14.50
C PRO A 68 3.74 4.50 -14.53
N ASP A 69 4.02 3.55 -15.43
CA ASP A 69 5.37 3.00 -15.67
C ASP A 69 6.38 4.08 -16.10
N SER A 70 5.89 5.22 -16.63
CA SER A 70 6.68 6.39 -17.01
C SER A 70 7.07 7.29 -15.83
N SER A 71 6.62 6.99 -14.61
CA SER A 71 6.95 7.80 -13.44
C SER A 71 8.45 7.77 -13.15
N SER A 72 9.07 8.95 -13.05
CA SER A 72 10.48 9.09 -12.68
C SER A 72 10.73 8.96 -11.18
N VAL A 73 9.66 8.96 -10.37
CA VAL A 73 9.72 8.81 -8.91
C VAL A 73 8.92 7.59 -8.45
N PRO A 74 9.35 6.90 -7.38
CA PRO A 74 8.56 5.86 -6.72
C PRO A 74 7.23 6.39 -6.18
N PHE A 75 6.32 5.47 -5.86
CA PHE A 75 5.08 5.74 -5.14
C PHE A 75 5.16 5.26 -3.70
N ILE A 76 4.50 5.97 -2.80
CA ILE A 76 4.24 5.55 -1.43
C ILE A 76 2.78 5.14 -1.33
N VAL A 77 2.57 3.90 -0.92
CA VAL A 77 1.27 3.30 -0.65
C VAL A 77 1.14 3.15 0.86
N GLU A 78 0.24 3.92 1.47
CA GLU A 78 -0.16 3.75 2.87
C GLU A 78 -1.56 3.14 2.90
N THR A 79 -1.77 2.12 3.72
CA THR A 79 -3.10 1.54 3.94
C THR A 79 -3.36 1.33 5.43
N ILE A 80 -4.60 1.55 5.84
CA ILE A 80 -5.08 1.20 7.18
C ILE A 80 -6.08 0.07 7.01
N LEU A 81 -5.85 -1.01 7.77
CA LEU A 81 -6.71 -2.18 7.79
C LEU A 81 -7.42 -2.28 9.14
N HIS A 82 -8.71 -2.58 9.11
CA HIS A 82 -9.50 -2.91 10.29
C HIS A 82 -9.93 -4.38 10.22
N SER A 83 -9.88 -5.04 11.37
CA SER A 83 -10.46 -6.36 11.56
C SER A 83 -11.95 -6.23 11.84
N SER A 84 -12.73 -7.24 11.47
CA SER A 84 -14.14 -7.36 11.85
C SER A 84 -14.30 -7.74 13.33
N ALA A 85 -13.27 -8.29 13.96
CA ALA A 85 -13.24 -8.55 15.39
C ALA A 85 -13.07 -7.24 16.19
N THR A 86 -13.97 -7.01 17.15
CA THR A 86 -14.06 -5.76 17.92
C THR A 86 -12.86 -5.45 18.82
N ASN A 87 -12.03 -6.44 19.13
CA ASN A 87 -10.90 -6.30 20.05
C ASN A 87 -9.53 -6.22 19.36
N LYS A 88 -9.50 -6.22 18.02
CA LYS A 88 -8.25 -6.15 17.26
C LYS A 88 -7.93 -4.71 16.87
N PRO A 89 -6.70 -4.23 17.14
CA PRO A 89 -6.32 -2.86 16.77
C PRO A 89 -6.24 -2.72 15.25
N ALA A 90 -6.45 -1.48 14.77
CA ALA A 90 -6.15 -1.12 13.39
C ALA A 90 -4.67 -1.35 13.08
N ARG A 91 -4.38 -1.77 11.85
CA ARG A 91 -3.01 -1.98 11.38
C ARG A 91 -2.72 -1.01 10.25
N THR A 92 -1.55 -0.37 10.30
CA THR A 92 -1.07 0.50 9.23
C THR A 92 0.07 -0.19 8.51
N PHE A 93 0.03 -0.16 7.19
CA PHE A 93 1.07 -0.66 6.32
C PHE A 93 1.51 0.43 5.37
N VAL A 94 2.82 0.55 5.19
CA VAL A 94 3.41 1.47 4.22
C VAL A 94 4.33 0.67 3.30
N ALA A 95 4.23 0.93 2.00
CA ALA A 95 5.07 0.31 0.99
C ALA A 95 5.57 1.34 -0.02
N GLY A 96 6.87 1.28 -0.32
CA GLY A 96 7.48 2.01 -1.42
C GLY A 96 7.44 1.16 -2.70
N VAL A 97 6.91 1.71 -3.78
CA VAL A 97 6.71 1.01 -5.05
C VAL A 97 7.46 1.75 -6.16
N GLY A 98 8.47 1.09 -6.71
CA GLY A 98 9.16 1.54 -7.91
C GLY A 98 8.69 0.75 -9.12
N LEU A 99 8.63 1.42 -10.27
CA LEU A 99 8.34 0.80 -11.56
C LEU A 99 9.50 1.09 -12.51
N SER A 100 9.97 0.06 -13.22
CA SER A 100 11.01 0.20 -14.24
C SER A 100 10.88 -0.91 -15.27
N ASN A 101 10.77 -0.54 -16.55
CA ASN A 101 10.68 -1.47 -17.68
C ASN A 101 9.62 -2.57 -17.48
N GLY A 102 8.41 -2.17 -17.02
CA GLY A 102 7.29 -3.08 -16.76
C GLY A 102 7.43 -3.97 -15.52
N ARG A 103 8.53 -3.84 -14.77
CA ARG A 103 8.79 -4.55 -13.51
C ARG A 103 8.49 -3.65 -12.32
N VAL A 104 8.03 -4.30 -11.24
CA VAL A 104 7.76 -3.64 -9.96
C VAL A 104 8.80 -4.11 -8.95
N TYR A 105 9.29 -3.19 -8.13
CA TYR A 105 10.22 -3.47 -7.05
C TYR A 105 9.87 -2.67 -5.79
N ALA A 106 10.20 -3.22 -4.64
CA ALA A 106 10.06 -2.52 -3.37
C ALA A 106 11.14 -1.44 -3.27
N VAL A 107 10.76 -0.27 -2.76
CA VAL A 107 11.68 0.85 -2.52
C VAL A 107 11.79 1.05 -1.01
N PRO A 108 13.01 1.21 -0.46
CA PRO A 108 13.20 1.51 0.94
C PRO A 108 12.43 2.75 1.35
N LEU A 109 11.74 2.67 2.48
CA LEU A 109 11.04 3.80 3.07
C LEU A 109 12.02 4.68 3.83
N THR A 110 11.78 5.99 3.82
CA THR A 110 12.51 6.95 4.66
C THR A 110 11.82 7.09 6.01
N ASN A 111 12.53 7.55 7.04
CA ASN A 111 11.91 7.81 8.34
C ASN A 111 10.66 8.69 8.21
N LYS A 112 10.65 9.70 7.34
CA LYS A 112 9.48 10.56 7.13
C LYS A 112 8.23 9.82 6.61
N GLU A 113 8.39 8.63 6.07
CA GLU A 113 7.33 7.79 5.51
C GLU A 113 6.85 6.70 6.50
N ILE A 114 7.63 6.39 7.54
CA ILE A 114 7.36 5.34 8.56
C ILE A 114 7.34 5.87 10.00
N THR A 115 7.50 7.19 10.19
CA THR A 115 7.43 7.76 11.54
C THR A 115 5.96 8.02 11.87
N ARG A 116 5.42 7.23 12.80
CA ARG A 116 4.27 7.58 13.63
C ARG A 116 4.68 7.63 15.09
#